data_AF-A0A1E4I3E5-F1
#
_entry.id   AF-A0A1E4I3E5-F1
#
_cell.length_a   1.000
_cell.length_b   1.000
_cell.length_c   1.000
_cell.angle_alpha   90.00
_cell.angle_beta   90.00
_cell.angle_gamma   90.00
#
_symmetry.space_group_name_H-M   'P 1'
#
loop_
_entity.id
_entity.type
_entity.pdbx_description
1 polymer ?
#
loop_
_entity_poly.entity_id
_entity_poly.type
_entity_poly.pdbx_seq_one_letter_code
_entity_poly.pdbx_strand_id
1 'polypeptide(L)'
;MTGAQDDRGGDAPTTGEDAMTAATRMRSVLRPVATHGKSIAHWALVLAALGYLAWQSPDLLRSAAEAGDALAGLSWTWTGVCALLALGALAVYGELHRRLLVVAGAPVGVVPMQAITFAENAISSTVPVVGGAGSMAYSIARLRRRGVDATLASWSVVLPGALSTIVLIVLAMVAAGAAGWLPVWLAVVLGLAVALGSALLWALLTRPAVLRRVLTGLLHVGRRIPWVCHHCRGAWTLDPGTVSDRLAARIGLLRPTAPQWLVLVALAVVSWGFDYLALSAAATAVGIPVEWGPLALGFLAVQASIALQILPGGAGLAEAGLLGTLVAAGVGAGPAAATVLVYRIITWLGLSVIGWIVYAVQIHTGPTHRHRHAPELAPHAA
;
A
#
# COMPACT_ATOMS: atom_id res chain seq x y z
N MET A 1 81.14 -44.61 18.87
CA MET A 1 81.16 -43.26 18.28
C MET A 1 79.83 -43.09 17.56
N THR A 2 78.93 -42.28 18.16
CA THR A 2 78.41 -41.01 17.58
C THR A 2 77.41 -41.24 16.44
N GLY A 3 76.21 -40.70 16.44
CA GLY A 3 75.57 -39.69 17.27
C GLY A 3 74.21 -39.37 16.65
N ALA A 4 73.25 -39.06 17.50
CA ALA A 4 71.90 -38.67 17.14
C ALA A 4 71.86 -37.30 16.44
N GLN A 5 70.88 -37.10 15.55
CA GLN A 5 70.29 -35.78 15.38
C GLN A 5 68.82 -35.87 14.97
N ASP A 6 68.03 -35.33 15.90
CA ASP A 6 66.62 -35.04 15.93
C ASP A 6 66.38 -33.69 15.22
N ASP A 7 65.31 -33.54 14.44
CA ASP A 7 64.64 -32.24 14.30
C ASP A 7 63.21 -32.35 13.74
N ARG A 8 62.26 -32.35 14.68
CA ARG A 8 61.14 -31.38 14.78
C ARG A 8 60.45 -30.92 13.50
N GLY A 9 59.28 -31.50 13.24
CA GLY A 9 58.16 -30.84 12.55
C GLY A 9 56.94 -30.85 13.46
N GLY A 10 56.79 -29.81 14.30
CA GLY A 10 55.61 -29.63 15.12
C GLY A 10 54.41 -29.24 14.25
N ASP A 11 53.41 -30.11 14.20
CA ASP A 11 52.08 -29.77 13.68
C ASP A 11 51.45 -28.72 14.60
N ALA A 12 51.58 -27.47 14.19
CA ALA A 12 50.86 -26.35 14.79
C ALA A 12 49.36 -26.53 14.52
N PRO A 13 48.48 -26.28 15.52
CA PRO A 13 47.05 -26.48 15.37
C PRO A 13 46.50 -25.51 14.32
N THR A 14 45.67 -26.03 13.42
CA THR A 14 44.87 -25.34 12.39
C THR A 14 43.81 -24.42 13.01
N THR A 15 44.26 -23.42 13.77
CA THR A 15 43.42 -22.44 14.48
C THR A 15 42.48 -21.65 13.56
N GLY A 16 42.79 -21.54 12.27
CA GLY A 16 41.97 -20.84 11.27
C GLY A 16 40.76 -21.66 10.77
N GLU A 17 40.92 -22.97 10.55
CA GLU A 17 39.84 -23.83 10.07
C GLU A 17 38.82 -24.11 11.18
N ASP A 18 39.27 -24.33 12.41
CA ASP A 18 38.38 -24.57 13.55
C ASP A 18 37.57 -23.32 13.93
N ALA A 19 38.18 -22.13 13.85
CA ALA A 19 37.50 -20.86 14.07
C ALA A 19 36.47 -20.54 12.96
N MET A 20 36.79 -20.86 11.70
CA MET A 20 35.88 -20.69 10.56
C MET A 20 34.70 -21.67 10.64
N THR A 21 34.93 -22.89 11.11
CA THR A 21 33.89 -23.92 11.29
C THR A 21 32.98 -23.58 12.48
N ALA A 22 33.55 -23.09 13.60
CA ALA A 22 32.79 -22.62 14.76
C ALA A 22 31.94 -21.38 14.44
N ALA A 23 32.47 -20.41 13.70
CA ALA A 23 31.73 -19.23 13.24
C ALA A 23 30.62 -19.57 12.23
N THR A 24 30.76 -20.66 11.47
CA THR A 24 29.74 -21.16 10.54
C THR A 24 28.62 -21.89 11.30
N ARG A 25 28.98 -22.69 12.32
CA ARG A 25 28.02 -23.37 13.23
C ARG A 25 27.21 -22.37 14.07
N MET A 26 27.86 -21.34 14.62
CA MET A 26 27.20 -20.26 15.35
C MET A 26 26.21 -19.49 14.45
N ARG A 27 26.59 -19.22 13.19
CA ARG A 27 25.72 -18.56 12.21
C ARG A 27 24.53 -19.42 11.76
N SER A 28 24.67 -20.75 11.73
CA SER A 28 23.53 -21.65 11.48
C SER A 28 22.53 -21.71 12.63
N VAL A 29 22.98 -21.51 13.87
CA VAL A 29 22.11 -21.50 15.06
C VAL A 29 21.40 -20.15 15.24
N LEU A 30 22.01 -19.03 14.81
CA LEU A 30 21.42 -17.69 14.92
C LEU A 30 20.48 -17.32 13.75
N ARG A 31 20.53 -18.06 12.63
CA ARG A 31 19.65 -17.86 11.45
C ARG A 31 18.16 -18.01 11.73
N PRO A 32 17.72 -19.07 12.44
CA PRO A 32 16.33 -19.22 12.84
C PRO A 32 15.87 -18.07 13.73
N VAL A 33 16.73 -17.57 14.63
CA VAL A 33 16.36 -16.58 15.66
C VAL A 33 16.00 -15.21 15.06
N ALA A 34 16.71 -14.76 14.01
CA ALA A 34 16.46 -13.46 13.37
C ALA A 34 15.20 -13.45 12.47
N THR A 35 14.90 -14.57 11.79
CA THR A 35 13.66 -14.73 11.02
C THR A 35 12.45 -14.99 11.92
N HIS A 36 12.66 -15.72 13.03
CA HIS A 36 11.66 -15.85 14.08
C HIS A 36 11.40 -14.51 14.75
N GLY A 37 12.38 -13.63 14.96
CA GLY A 37 12.17 -12.32 15.58
C GLY A 37 11.19 -11.42 14.81
N LYS A 38 11.25 -11.38 13.47
CA LYS A 38 10.28 -10.63 12.64
C LYS A 38 8.91 -11.28 12.61
N SER A 39 8.85 -12.61 12.59
CA SER A 39 7.59 -13.35 12.65
C SER A 39 6.94 -13.25 14.03
N ILE A 40 7.72 -13.33 15.10
CA ILE A 40 7.30 -13.13 16.50
C ILE A 40 6.86 -11.68 16.70
N ALA A 41 7.58 -10.68 16.19
CA ALA A 41 7.14 -9.29 16.29
C ALA A 41 5.84 -9.04 15.52
N HIS A 42 5.68 -9.64 14.33
CA HIS A 42 4.42 -9.56 13.58
C HIS A 42 3.28 -10.28 14.31
N TRP A 43 3.50 -11.50 14.80
CA TRP A 43 2.49 -12.24 15.55
C TRP A 43 2.20 -11.62 16.92
N ALA A 44 3.19 -11.00 17.58
CA ALA A 44 2.99 -10.25 18.81
C ALA A 44 2.19 -8.97 18.54
N LEU A 45 2.42 -8.29 17.41
CA LEU A 45 1.61 -7.14 16.98
C LEU A 45 0.18 -7.56 16.64
N VAL A 46 0.01 -8.70 15.95
CA VAL A 46 -1.31 -9.28 15.64
C VAL A 46 -2.01 -9.72 16.93
N LEU A 47 -1.32 -10.39 17.85
CA LEU A 47 -1.86 -10.78 19.16
C LEU A 47 -2.15 -9.57 20.04
N ALA A 48 -1.34 -8.50 19.97
CA ALA A 48 -1.61 -7.24 20.66
C ALA A 48 -2.82 -6.53 20.05
N ALA A 49 -2.97 -6.54 18.72
CA ALA A 49 -4.14 -5.99 18.04
C ALA A 49 -5.42 -6.80 18.36
N LEU A 50 -5.33 -8.13 18.34
CA LEU A 50 -6.41 -9.03 18.75
C LEU A 50 -6.72 -8.89 20.25
N GLY A 51 -5.71 -8.74 21.10
CA GLY A 51 -5.85 -8.49 22.53
C GLY A 51 -6.49 -7.14 22.83
N TYR A 52 -6.12 -6.10 22.08
CA TYR A 52 -6.75 -4.78 22.14
C TYR A 52 -8.22 -4.85 21.69
N LEU A 53 -8.50 -5.53 20.57
CA LEU A 53 -9.88 -5.79 20.10
C LEU A 53 -10.71 -6.58 21.12
N ALA A 54 -10.13 -7.60 21.75
CA ALA A 54 -10.78 -8.40 22.78
C ALA A 54 -11.03 -7.58 24.06
N TRP A 55 -10.08 -6.73 24.44
CA TRP A 55 -10.23 -5.80 25.56
C TRP A 55 -11.30 -4.73 25.30
N GLN A 56 -11.44 -4.28 24.05
CA GLN A 56 -12.45 -3.30 23.63
C GLN A 56 -13.83 -3.93 23.35
N SER A 57 -13.93 -5.26 23.30
CA SER A 57 -15.17 -6.00 23.02
C SER A 57 -16.36 -5.64 23.93
N PRO A 58 -16.21 -5.38 25.25
CA PRO A 58 -17.34 -5.02 26.11
C PRO A 58 -17.92 -3.65 25.76
N ASP A 59 -17.07 -2.69 25.37
CA ASP A 59 -17.47 -1.35 24.96
C ASP A 59 -18.06 -1.36 23.55
N LEU A 60 -17.54 -2.21 22.66
CA LEU A 60 -18.13 -2.46 21.33
C LEU A 60 -19.52 -3.10 21.43
N LEU A 61 -19.73 -4.06 22.34
CA LEU A 61 -21.02 -4.70 22.56
C LEU A 61 -22.06 -3.72 23.14
N ARG A 62 -21.65 -2.85 24.08
CA ARG A 62 -22.51 -1.79 24.62
C ARG A 62 -22.85 -0.74 23.56
N SER A 63 -21.84 -0.32 22.80
CA SER A 63 -22.01 0.60 21.67
C SER A 63 -22.88 0.00 20.57
N ALA A 64 -22.84 -1.32 20.35
CA ALA A 64 -23.70 -2.02 19.40
C ALA A 64 -25.17 -2.05 19.85
N ALA A 65 -25.43 -2.18 21.16
CA ALA A 65 -26.78 -2.09 21.71
C ALA A 65 -27.34 -0.66 21.59
N GLU A 66 -26.56 0.36 21.95
CA GLU A 66 -26.94 1.78 21.79
C GLU A 66 -27.02 2.21 20.31
N ALA A 67 -26.22 1.61 19.44
CA ALA A 67 -26.33 1.81 18.00
C ALA A 67 -27.62 1.21 17.44
N GLY A 68 -28.23 0.20 18.09
CA GLY A 68 -29.48 -0.41 17.65
C GLY A 68 -30.61 0.61 17.50
N ASP A 69 -30.77 1.49 18.49
CA ASP A 69 -31.78 2.55 18.46
C ASP A 69 -31.44 3.64 17.43
N ALA A 70 -30.16 3.98 17.29
CA ALA A 70 -29.70 4.95 16.28
C ALA A 70 -29.88 4.43 14.84
N LEU A 71 -29.70 3.12 14.63
CA LEU A 71 -29.90 2.46 13.34
C LEU A 71 -31.38 2.31 12.99
N ALA A 72 -32.28 2.24 13.98
CA ALA A 72 -33.72 2.22 13.73
C ALA A 72 -34.22 3.53 13.09
N GLY A 73 -33.56 4.66 13.40
CA GLY A 73 -33.85 5.98 12.83
C GLY A 73 -33.07 6.33 11.56
N LEU A 74 -32.39 5.35 10.93
CA LEU A 74 -31.46 5.62 9.83
C LEU A 74 -32.17 6.19 8.59
N SER A 75 -31.65 7.30 8.07
CA SER A 75 -32.09 7.84 6.79
C SER A 75 -31.52 7.03 5.62
N TRP A 76 -32.34 6.17 5.04
CA TRP A 76 -31.99 5.37 3.85
C TRP A 76 -31.54 6.21 2.66
N THR A 77 -32.05 7.43 2.51
CA THR A 77 -31.62 8.35 1.46
C THR A 77 -30.15 8.69 1.60
N TRP A 78 -29.71 9.08 2.81
CA TRP A 78 -28.32 9.43 3.07
C TRP A 78 -27.40 8.21 3.10
N THR A 79 -27.90 7.04 3.52
CA THR A 79 -27.19 5.76 3.35
C THR A 79 -26.95 5.45 1.87
N GLY A 80 -27.95 5.69 1.02
CA GLY A 80 -27.81 5.57 -0.43
C GLY A 80 -26.79 6.55 -1.01
N VAL A 81 -26.81 7.82 -0.56
CA VAL A 81 -25.81 8.82 -0.94
C VAL A 81 -24.40 8.40 -0.51
N CYS A 82 -24.24 7.87 0.71
CA CYS A 82 -22.98 7.30 1.19
C CYS A 82 -22.47 6.19 0.27
N ALA A 83 -23.34 5.24 -0.12
CA ALA A 83 -22.99 4.16 -1.03
C ALA A 83 -22.59 4.67 -2.42
N LEU A 84 -23.32 5.64 -2.98
CA LEU A 84 -23.01 6.24 -4.27
C LEU A 84 -21.66 6.99 -4.24
N LEU A 85 -21.39 7.73 -3.18
CA LEU A 85 -20.12 8.44 -3.00
C LEU A 85 -18.96 7.46 -2.81
N ALA A 86 -19.12 6.39 -2.03
CA ALA A 86 -18.11 5.35 -1.88
C ALA A 86 -17.79 4.63 -3.22
N LEU A 87 -18.83 4.31 -4.01
CA LEU A 87 -18.66 3.77 -5.36
C LEU A 87 -17.97 4.78 -6.28
N GLY A 88 -18.37 6.04 -6.20
CA GLY A 88 -17.77 7.15 -6.94
C GLY A 88 -16.29 7.31 -6.61
N ALA A 89 -15.92 7.27 -5.33
CA ALA A 89 -14.54 7.36 -4.87
C ALA A 89 -13.68 6.26 -5.51
N LEU A 90 -14.11 5.00 -5.41
CA LEU A 90 -13.38 3.88 -5.98
C LEU A 90 -13.34 3.94 -7.53
N ALA A 91 -14.42 4.39 -8.16
CA ALA A 91 -14.47 4.55 -9.62
C ALA A 91 -13.52 5.66 -10.11
N VAL A 92 -13.46 6.79 -9.41
CA VAL A 92 -12.51 7.89 -9.72
C VAL A 92 -11.07 7.43 -9.49
N TYR A 93 -10.82 6.63 -8.45
CA TYR A 93 -9.52 5.99 -8.24
C TYR A 93 -9.14 5.00 -9.36
N GLY A 94 -10.10 4.26 -9.91
CA GLY A 94 -9.89 3.43 -11.10
C GLY A 94 -9.60 4.25 -12.37
N GLU A 95 -10.26 5.41 -12.51
CA GLU A 95 -9.98 6.33 -13.63
C GLU A 95 -8.59 6.96 -13.51
N LEU A 96 -8.11 7.24 -12.30
CA LEU A 96 -6.73 7.66 -12.05
C LEU A 96 -5.73 6.64 -12.61
N HIS A 97 -5.91 5.35 -12.33
CA HIS A 97 -5.08 4.30 -12.88
C HIS A 97 -5.18 4.22 -14.42
N ARG A 98 -6.40 4.30 -14.96
CA ARG A 98 -6.64 4.25 -16.40
C ARG A 98 -5.96 5.40 -17.13
N ARG A 99 -6.07 6.63 -16.62
CA ARG A 99 -5.47 7.82 -17.22
C ARG A 99 -3.96 7.71 -17.23
N LEU A 100 -3.35 7.15 -16.19
CA LEU A 100 -1.92 6.92 -16.17
C LEU A 100 -1.47 5.93 -17.26
N LEU A 101 -2.22 4.84 -17.47
CA LEU A 101 -1.97 3.88 -18.55
C LEU A 101 -2.12 4.53 -19.94
N VAL A 102 -3.14 5.38 -20.13
CA VAL A 102 -3.34 6.13 -21.38
C VAL A 102 -2.18 7.10 -21.65
N VAL A 103 -1.72 7.83 -20.64
CA VAL A 103 -0.56 8.74 -20.75
C VAL A 103 0.70 7.97 -21.14
N ALA A 104 0.86 6.75 -20.64
CA ALA A 104 1.99 5.89 -20.94
C ALA A 104 1.85 5.07 -22.25
N GLY A 105 0.84 5.36 -23.07
CA GLY A 105 0.67 4.74 -24.39
C GLY A 105 0.03 3.34 -24.40
N ALA A 106 -0.52 2.88 -23.27
CA ALA A 106 -1.28 1.62 -23.19
C ALA A 106 -2.77 1.91 -22.93
N PRO A 107 -3.57 2.24 -23.96
CA PRO A 107 -4.97 2.54 -23.77
C PRO A 107 -5.74 1.29 -23.31
N VAL A 108 -6.23 1.33 -22.07
CA VAL A 108 -7.16 0.32 -21.53
C VAL A 108 -8.56 0.94 -21.47
N GLY A 109 -9.57 0.17 -21.85
CA GLY A 109 -10.98 0.59 -21.76
C GLY A 109 -11.41 0.83 -20.30
N VAL A 110 -12.45 1.64 -20.12
CA VAL A 110 -12.98 1.99 -18.79
C VAL A 110 -13.46 0.76 -18.05
N VAL A 111 -14.32 -0.07 -18.67
CA VAL A 111 -14.93 -1.23 -18.02
C VAL A 111 -13.89 -2.26 -17.53
N PRO A 112 -12.91 -2.71 -18.34
CA PRO A 112 -11.86 -3.60 -17.85
C PRO A 112 -11.04 -3.01 -16.71
N MET A 113 -10.76 -1.70 -16.76
CA MET A 113 -9.93 -1.07 -15.74
C MET A 113 -10.66 -0.96 -14.41
N GLN A 114 -11.90 -0.48 -14.43
CA GLN A 114 -12.74 -0.43 -13.22
C GLN A 114 -12.88 -1.82 -12.62
N ALA A 115 -13.13 -2.83 -13.44
CA ALA A 115 -13.30 -4.17 -12.93
C ALA A 115 -11.98 -4.78 -12.37
N ILE A 116 -10.80 -4.34 -12.84
CA ILE A 116 -9.52 -4.66 -12.18
C ILE A 116 -9.44 -3.94 -10.83
N THR A 117 -9.71 -2.63 -10.77
CA THR A 117 -9.60 -1.82 -9.55
C THR A 117 -10.57 -2.27 -8.45
N PHE A 118 -11.82 -2.63 -8.78
CA PHE A 118 -12.77 -3.14 -7.80
C PHE A 118 -12.31 -4.48 -7.20
N ALA A 119 -11.81 -5.40 -8.04
CA ALA A 119 -11.25 -6.66 -7.57
C ALA A 119 -9.95 -6.46 -6.76
N GLU A 120 -9.09 -5.53 -7.18
CA GLU A 120 -7.88 -5.14 -6.46
C GLU A 120 -8.22 -4.61 -5.07
N ASN A 121 -9.21 -3.71 -4.97
CA ASN A 121 -9.68 -3.18 -3.70
C ASN A 121 -10.16 -4.29 -2.77
N ALA A 122 -10.99 -5.22 -3.26
CA ALA A 122 -11.48 -6.35 -2.49
C ALA A 122 -10.34 -7.26 -1.98
N ILE A 123 -9.35 -7.56 -2.82
CA ILE A 123 -8.18 -8.35 -2.40
C ILE A 123 -7.40 -7.60 -1.32
N SER A 124 -7.14 -6.30 -1.54
CA SER A 124 -6.38 -5.45 -0.63
C SER A 124 -7.04 -5.33 0.75
N SER A 125 -8.36 -5.19 0.77
CA SER A 125 -9.15 -4.92 1.97
C SER A 125 -9.49 -6.18 2.78
N THR A 126 -9.52 -7.37 2.17
CA THR A 126 -10.01 -8.59 2.82
C THR A 126 -8.96 -9.68 3.02
N VAL A 127 -7.85 -9.69 2.25
CA VAL A 127 -6.84 -10.74 2.36
C VAL A 127 -5.77 -10.37 3.39
N PRO A 128 -5.59 -11.14 4.48
CA PRO A 128 -4.58 -10.87 5.50
C PRO A 128 -3.16 -11.08 4.99
N VAL A 129 -2.20 -10.32 5.54
CA VAL A 129 -0.73 -10.43 5.36
C VAL A 129 -0.23 -10.16 3.94
N VAL A 130 -0.97 -10.60 2.92
CA VAL A 130 -0.60 -10.52 1.51
C VAL A 130 -1.56 -9.62 0.74
N GLY A 131 -2.60 -9.05 1.36
CA GLY A 131 -3.61 -8.23 0.67
C GLY A 131 -3.02 -7.13 -0.20
N GLY A 132 -2.15 -6.29 0.34
CA GLY A 132 -1.50 -5.21 -0.41
C GLY A 132 -0.57 -5.71 -1.53
N ALA A 133 0.30 -6.69 -1.24
CA ALA A 133 1.22 -7.22 -2.26
C ALA A 133 0.50 -8.06 -3.33
N GLY A 134 -0.52 -8.80 -2.92
CA GLY A 134 -1.34 -9.69 -3.73
C GLY A 134 -2.30 -8.93 -4.63
N SER A 135 -2.89 -7.83 -4.17
CA SER A 135 -3.71 -6.95 -4.99
C SER A 135 -2.89 -6.32 -6.12
N MET A 136 -1.67 -5.84 -5.80
CA MET A 136 -0.73 -5.34 -6.80
C MET A 136 -0.33 -6.42 -7.81
N ALA A 137 0.03 -7.61 -7.35
CA ALA A 137 0.38 -8.74 -8.21
C ALA A 137 -0.78 -9.16 -9.12
N TYR A 138 -2.00 -9.16 -8.59
CA TYR A 138 -3.23 -9.39 -9.34
C TYR A 138 -3.38 -8.36 -10.46
N SER A 139 -3.34 -7.07 -10.15
CA SER A 139 -3.52 -6.00 -11.14
C SER A 139 -2.44 -6.03 -12.23
N ILE A 140 -1.17 -6.24 -11.84
CA ILE A 140 -0.07 -6.43 -12.81
C ILE A 140 -0.35 -7.64 -13.72
N ALA A 141 -0.73 -8.79 -13.16
CA ALA A 141 -1.04 -9.98 -13.96
C ALA A 141 -2.22 -9.75 -14.91
N ARG A 142 -3.27 -9.05 -14.47
CA ARG A 142 -4.45 -8.72 -15.29
C ARG A 142 -4.16 -7.74 -16.42
N LEU A 143 -3.27 -6.77 -16.19
CA LEU A 143 -2.83 -5.83 -17.21
C LEU A 143 -1.92 -6.52 -18.24
N ARG A 144 -1.00 -7.36 -17.78
CA ARG A 144 -0.12 -8.15 -18.66
C ARG A 144 -0.89 -9.11 -19.56
N ARG A 145 -1.94 -9.77 -19.03
CA ARG A 145 -2.86 -10.59 -19.84
C ARG A 145 -3.58 -9.81 -20.94
N ARG A 146 -3.60 -8.49 -20.86
CA ARG A 146 -4.19 -7.57 -21.86
C ARG A 146 -3.15 -6.92 -22.76
N GLY A 147 -1.91 -7.43 -22.76
CA GLY A 147 -0.84 -6.95 -23.64
C GLY A 147 -0.09 -5.72 -23.12
N VAL A 148 -0.36 -5.27 -21.88
CA VAL A 148 0.44 -4.21 -21.26
C VAL A 148 1.82 -4.76 -20.89
N ASP A 149 2.88 -4.06 -21.27
CA ASP A 149 4.25 -4.41 -20.90
C ASP A 149 4.39 -4.58 -19.38
N ALA A 150 5.24 -5.52 -18.95
CA ALA A 150 5.39 -5.86 -17.53
C ALA A 150 5.81 -4.65 -16.68
N THR A 151 6.65 -3.75 -17.21
CA THR A 151 7.08 -2.59 -16.43
C THR A 151 6.05 -1.50 -16.40
N LEU A 152 5.35 -1.29 -17.51
CA LEU A 152 4.24 -0.37 -17.53
C LEU A 152 3.13 -0.82 -16.58
N ALA A 153 2.82 -2.12 -16.56
CA ALA A 153 1.86 -2.70 -15.62
C ALA A 153 2.28 -2.45 -14.15
N SER A 154 3.54 -2.68 -13.79
CA SER A 154 4.04 -2.40 -12.43
C SER A 154 3.92 -0.93 -12.05
N TRP A 155 4.37 0.00 -12.90
CA TRP A 155 4.28 1.44 -12.60
C TRP A 155 2.84 1.94 -12.58
N SER A 156 1.96 1.37 -13.41
CA SER A 156 0.56 1.75 -13.45
C SER A 156 -0.21 1.41 -12.18
N VAL A 157 0.33 0.54 -11.32
CA VAL A 157 -0.24 0.20 -10.02
C VAL A 157 0.45 1.00 -8.91
N VAL A 158 1.79 1.08 -8.94
CA VAL A 158 2.57 1.76 -7.89
C VAL A 158 2.38 3.28 -7.89
N LEU A 159 2.39 3.91 -9.07
CA LEU A 159 2.38 5.37 -9.17
C LEU A 159 1.04 6.00 -8.76
N PRO A 160 -0.14 5.47 -9.15
CA PRO A 160 -1.42 5.98 -8.63
C PRO A 160 -1.55 5.83 -7.12
N GLY A 161 -1.09 4.71 -6.55
CA GLY A 161 -1.03 4.51 -5.11
C GLY A 161 -0.16 5.57 -4.41
N ALA A 162 1.07 5.76 -4.88
CA ALA A 162 1.98 6.77 -4.34
C ALA A 162 1.39 8.20 -4.46
N LEU A 163 0.87 8.55 -5.63
CA LEU A 163 0.24 9.85 -5.88
C LEU A 163 -0.97 10.07 -4.96
N SER A 164 -1.85 9.07 -4.83
CA SER A 164 -3.02 9.14 -3.96
C SER A 164 -2.62 9.36 -2.49
N THR A 165 -1.59 8.66 -2.00
CA THR A 165 -1.05 8.84 -0.65
C THR A 165 -0.47 10.24 -0.45
N ILE A 166 0.30 10.76 -1.42
CA ILE A 166 0.86 12.12 -1.35
C ILE A 166 -0.28 13.15 -1.28
N VAL A 167 -1.29 13.01 -2.14
CA VAL A 167 -2.47 13.89 -2.15
C VAL A 167 -3.20 13.82 -0.81
N LEU A 168 -3.40 12.63 -0.24
CA LEU A 168 -4.03 12.47 1.07
C LEU A 168 -3.24 13.21 2.16
N ILE A 169 -1.90 13.09 2.19
CA ILE A 169 -1.06 13.77 3.17
C ILE A 169 -1.18 15.30 3.02
N VAL A 170 -1.18 15.81 1.79
CA VAL A 170 -1.37 17.25 1.53
C VAL A 170 -2.76 17.70 1.99
N LEU A 171 -3.81 16.94 1.67
CA LEU A 171 -5.18 17.22 2.14
C LEU A 171 -5.28 17.15 3.67
N ALA A 172 -4.56 16.24 4.32
CA ALA A 172 -4.48 16.15 5.78
C ALA A 172 -3.87 17.41 6.40
N MET A 173 -2.81 17.96 5.78
CA MET A 173 -2.22 19.22 6.24
C MET A 173 -3.19 20.39 6.07
N VAL A 174 -3.89 20.46 4.93
CA VAL A 174 -4.94 21.48 4.69
C VAL A 174 -6.06 21.36 5.73
N ALA A 175 -6.54 20.14 5.99
CA ALA A 175 -7.57 19.89 7.00
C ALA A 175 -7.10 20.28 8.40
N ALA A 176 -5.86 19.96 8.77
CA ALA A 176 -5.28 20.32 10.07
C ALA A 176 -5.14 21.84 10.27
N GLY A 177 -4.76 22.58 9.22
CA GLY A 177 -4.74 24.04 9.24
C GLY A 177 -6.13 24.65 9.33
N ALA A 178 -7.09 24.13 8.55
CA ALA A 178 -8.47 24.61 8.55
C ALA A 178 -9.22 24.31 9.87
N ALA A 179 -8.91 23.18 10.51
CA ALA A 179 -9.48 22.80 11.80
C ALA A 179 -8.80 23.46 13.01
N GLY A 180 -7.73 24.24 12.78
CA GLY A 180 -6.99 24.92 13.84
C GLY A 180 -6.09 24.01 14.69
N TRP A 181 -5.84 22.76 14.27
CA TRP A 181 -4.91 21.85 14.97
C TRP A 181 -3.46 22.26 14.80
N LEU A 182 -3.15 22.92 13.67
CA LEU A 182 -1.85 23.47 13.37
C LEU A 182 -2.02 24.94 12.93
N PRO A 183 -1.04 25.81 13.23
CA PRO A 183 -0.98 27.14 12.61
C PRO A 183 -1.01 27.01 11.09
N VAL A 184 -1.82 27.84 10.42
CA VAL A 184 -2.04 27.78 8.96
C VAL A 184 -0.72 27.83 8.18
N TRP A 185 0.22 28.69 8.59
CA TRP A 185 1.53 28.79 7.93
C TRP A 185 2.32 27.48 8.01
N LEU A 186 2.25 26.75 9.14
CA LEU A 186 2.96 25.50 9.35
C LEU A 186 2.33 24.38 8.51
N ALA A 187 0.99 24.31 8.48
CA ALA A 187 0.25 23.40 7.61
C ALA A 187 0.62 23.61 6.12
N VAL A 188 0.69 24.87 5.67
CA VAL A 188 1.10 25.22 4.31
C VAL A 188 2.55 24.78 4.04
N VAL A 189 3.48 25.06 4.95
CA VAL A 189 4.90 24.68 4.80
C VAL A 189 5.05 23.16 4.72
N LEU A 190 4.39 22.40 5.59
CA LEU A 190 4.46 20.93 5.59
C LEU A 190 3.81 20.34 4.33
N GLY A 191 2.65 20.87 3.91
CA GLY A 191 2.00 20.46 2.67
C GLY A 191 2.87 20.72 1.43
N LEU A 192 3.49 21.90 1.35
CA LEU A 192 4.43 22.25 0.29
C LEU A 192 5.69 21.39 0.34
N ALA A 193 6.23 21.10 1.52
CA ALA A 193 7.40 20.23 1.67
C ALA A 193 7.12 18.82 1.14
N VAL A 194 5.94 18.26 1.43
CA VAL A 194 5.52 16.95 0.89
C VAL A 194 5.33 17.01 -0.62
N ALA A 195 4.63 18.02 -1.13
CA ALA A 195 4.37 18.17 -2.57
C ALA A 195 5.66 18.38 -3.38
N LEU A 196 6.47 19.37 -2.99
CA LEU A 196 7.73 19.71 -3.66
C LEU A 196 8.79 18.62 -3.46
N GLY A 197 8.87 18.02 -2.27
CA GLY A 197 9.75 16.89 -1.98
C GLY A 197 9.43 15.68 -2.85
N SER A 198 8.15 15.37 -3.03
CA SER A 198 7.70 14.29 -3.92
C SER A 198 7.98 14.60 -5.39
N ALA A 199 7.75 15.84 -5.83
CA ALA A 199 8.06 16.28 -7.19
C ALA A 199 9.57 16.25 -7.47
N LEU A 200 10.40 16.67 -6.51
CA LEU A 200 11.85 16.59 -6.59
C LEU A 200 12.31 15.13 -6.61
N LEU A 201 11.77 14.28 -5.74
CA LEU A 201 12.08 12.86 -5.73
C LEU A 201 11.74 12.20 -7.07
N TRP A 202 10.58 12.51 -7.64
CA TRP A 202 10.19 12.07 -8.98
C TRP A 202 11.16 12.57 -10.06
N ALA A 203 11.51 13.86 -10.04
CA ALA A 203 12.47 14.45 -10.98
C ALA A 203 13.89 13.86 -10.84
N LEU A 204 14.28 13.42 -9.64
CA LEU A 204 15.55 12.75 -9.37
C LEU A 204 15.51 11.29 -9.81
N LEU A 205 14.45 10.55 -9.51
CA LEU A 205 14.30 9.13 -9.88
C LEU A 205 14.16 8.92 -11.39
N THR A 206 13.62 9.92 -12.11
CA THR A 206 13.53 9.92 -13.57
C THR A 206 14.87 10.25 -14.25
N ARG A 207 15.91 10.68 -13.51
CA ARG A 207 17.26 10.91 -14.05
C ARG A 207 18.10 9.63 -14.03
N PRO A 208 18.59 9.14 -15.19
CA PRO A 208 19.35 7.88 -15.27
C PRO A 208 20.62 7.91 -14.41
N ALA A 209 21.30 9.06 -14.34
CA ALA A 209 22.52 9.20 -13.55
C ALA A 209 22.29 9.07 -12.03
N VAL A 210 21.16 9.55 -11.51
CA VAL A 210 20.83 9.46 -10.08
C VAL A 210 20.37 8.05 -9.76
N LEU A 211 19.52 7.47 -10.61
CA LEU A 211 19.05 6.10 -10.47
C LEU A 211 20.21 5.10 -10.46
N ARG A 212 21.21 5.30 -11.34
CA ARG A 212 22.45 4.52 -11.34
C ARG A 212 23.21 4.62 -10.03
N ARG A 213 23.39 5.84 -9.47
CA ARG A 213 24.08 6.02 -8.18
C ARG A 213 23.35 5.36 -7.03
N VAL A 214 22.02 5.50 -6.97
CA VAL A 214 21.19 4.90 -5.92
C VAL A 214 21.24 3.38 -6.03
N LEU A 215 21.10 2.83 -7.24
CA LEU A 215 21.17 1.38 -7.46
C LEU A 215 22.55 0.83 -7.14
N THR A 216 23.63 1.49 -7.58
CA THR A 216 25.00 1.09 -7.22
C THR A 216 25.24 1.20 -5.71
N GLY A 217 24.69 2.21 -5.03
CA GLY A 217 24.79 2.38 -3.58
C GLY A 217 24.03 1.29 -2.81
N LEU A 218 22.77 1.02 -3.17
CA LEU A 218 21.96 -0.09 -2.66
C LEU A 218 22.66 -1.43 -2.89
N LEU A 219 23.25 -1.59 -4.07
CA LEU A 219 23.99 -2.78 -4.40
C LEU A 219 25.27 -2.89 -3.54
N HIS A 220 26.02 -1.80 -3.37
CA HIS A 220 27.21 -1.79 -2.53
C HIS A 220 26.87 -2.14 -1.07
N VAL A 221 25.78 -1.58 -0.55
CA VAL A 221 25.28 -1.87 0.80
C VAL A 221 24.81 -3.33 0.91
N GLY A 222 24.03 -3.83 -0.03
CA GLY A 222 23.57 -5.23 0.01
C GLY A 222 24.67 -6.26 -0.24
N ARG A 223 25.75 -5.92 -0.96
CA ARG A 223 26.99 -6.73 -1.03
C ARG A 223 27.74 -6.79 0.29
N ARG A 224 27.59 -5.74 1.13
CA ARG A 224 28.15 -5.71 2.49
C ARG A 224 27.28 -6.39 3.54
N ILE A 225 26.08 -6.86 3.19
CA ILE A 225 25.22 -7.60 4.11
C ILE A 225 25.39 -9.10 3.83
N PRO A 226 26.22 -9.84 4.60
CA PRO A 226 26.58 -11.23 4.31
C PRO A 226 25.43 -12.25 4.49
N TRP A 227 24.22 -11.79 4.81
CA TRP A 227 23.05 -12.60 5.12
C TRP A 227 21.99 -12.65 4.02
N VAL A 228 22.15 -11.86 2.94
CA VAL A 228 21.21 -11.87 1.83
C VAL A 228 21.37 -13.16 1.02
N CYS A 229 20.24 -13.83 0.77
CA CYS A 229 20.08 -15.18 0.22
C CYS A 229 21.05 -15.52 -0.94
N HIS A 230 21.60 -16.75 -0.95
CA HIS A 230 22.49 -17.25 -2.01
C HIS A 230 21.84 -17.16 -3.40
N HIS A 231 20.51 -17.27 -3.47
CA HIS A 231 19.72 -17.10 -4.69
C HIS A 231 19.75 -15.68 -5.25
N CYS A 232 19.97 -14.67 -4.41
CA CYS A 232 20.08 -13.27 -4.83
C CYS A 232 21.44 -12.94 -5.47
N ARG A 233 22.46 -13.82 -5.42
CA ARG A 233 23.76 -13.65 -6.16
C ARG A 233 23.59 -13.51 -7.66
N GLY A 234 22.52 -14.04 -8.25
CA GLY A 234 22.19 -13.77 -9.65
C GLY A 234 21.67 -12.34 -9.90
N ALA A 235 21.10 -11.68 -8.90
CA ALA A 235 20.71 -10.26 -9.01
C ALA A 235 21.94 -9.33 -8.95
N TRP A 236 23.01 -9.79 -8.28
CA TRP A 236 24.26 -9.08 -8.03
C TRP A 236 25.21 -9.04 -9.25
N THR A 237 24.95 -9.84 -10.29
CA THR A 237 25.68 -9.85 -11.57
C THR A 237 25.05 -8.96 -12.64
N LEU A 238 23.89 -8.36 -12.38
CA LEU A 238 23.30 -7.39 -13.29
C LEU A 238 24.14 -6.11 -13.27
N ASP A 239 24.55 -5.67 -14.46
CA ASP A 239 25.25 -4.40 -14.62
C ASP A 239 24.32 -3.25 -14.18
N PRO A 240 24.67 -2.48 -13.13
CA PRO A 240 23.87 -1.35 -12.67
C PRO A 240 23.59 -0.33 -13.76
N GLY A 241 24.50 -0.20 -14.74
CA GLY A 241 24.32 0.61 -15.94
C GLY A 241 23.08 0.18 -16.71
N THR A 242 23.08 -1.06 -17.22
CA THR A 242 21.95 -1.62 -17.97
C THR A 242 20.62 -1.64 -17.20
N VAL A 243 20.63 -1.89 -15.89
CA VAL A 243 19.40 -1.85 -15.08
C VAL A 243 18.91 -0.41 -14.91
N SER A 244 19.81 0.53 -14.64
CA SER A 244 19.46 1.95 -14.51
C SER A 244 18.96 2.54 -15.82
N ASP A 245 19.57 2.17 -16.95
CA ASP A 245 19.16 2.64 -18.27
C ASP A 245 17.84 2.00 -18.70
N ARG A 246 17.61 0.71 -18.43
CA ARG A 246 16.30 0.08 -18.63
C ARG A 246 15.25 0.72 -17.74
N LEU A 247 15.53 0.95 -16.46
CA LEU A 247 14.57 1.52 -15.53
C LEU A 247 14.29 2.99 -15.86
N ALA A 248 15.30 3.77 -16.27
CA ALA A 248 15.15 5.15 -16.72
C ALA A 248 14.44 5.26 -18.07
N ALA A 249 14.71 4.35 -19.02
CA ALA A 249 13.96 4.27 -20.28
C ALA A 249 12.49 3.88 -20.03
N ARG A 250 12.25 2.95 -19.09
CA ARG A 250 10.90 2.48 -18.73
C ARG A 250 10.12 3.49 -17.87
N ILE A 251 10.77 4.24 -16.99
CA ILE A 251 10.21 5.43 -16.32
C ILE A 251 10.03 6.57 -17.34
N GLY A 252 10.90 6.66 -18.34
CA GLY A 252 10.84 7.62 -19.43
C GLY A 252 9.57 7.53 -20.28
N LEU A 253 8.89 6.38 -20.27
CA LEU A 253 7.56 6.20 -20.86
C LEU A 253 6.45 6.90 -20.08
N LEU A 254 6.68 7.21 -18.80
CA LEU A 254 5.78 7.95 -17.91
C LEU A 254 6.28 9.39 -17.79
N ARG A 255 6.15 10.16 -18.86
CA ARG A 255 6.35 11.63 -18.83
C ARG A 255 5.03 12.35 -19.02
N PRO A 256 4.15 12.39 -17.99
CA PRO A 256 2.96 13.22 -18.07
C PRO A 256 3.38 14.67 -18.26
N THR A 257 2.74 15.34 -19.20
CA THR A 257 2.79 16.80 -19.34
C THR A 257 2.18 17.46 -18.09
N ALA A 258 2.52 18.72 -17.83
CA ALA A 258 1.93 19.48 -16.72
C ALA A 258 0.39 19.41 -16.63
N PRO A 259 -0.39 19.55 -17.73
CA PRO A 259 -1.84 19.40 -17.66
C PRO A 259 -2.28 17.96 -17.35
N GLN A 260 -1.54 16.95 -17.79
CA GLN A 260 -1.85 15.55 -17.43
C GLN A 260 -1.60 15.30 -15.94
N TRP A 261 -0.53 15.86 -15.36
CA TRP A 261 -0.32 15.83 -13.91
C TRP A 261 -1.45 16.49 -13.15
N LEU A 262 -1.93 17.65 -13.60
CA LEU A 262 -3.06 18.34 -12.98
C LEU A 262 -4.31 17.45 -12.98
N VAL A 263 -4.60 16.76 -14.09
CA VAL A 263 -5.73 15.82 -14.17
C VAL A 263 -5.55 14.64 -13.21
N LEU A 264 -4.36 14.05 -13.12
CA LEU A 264 -4.09 12.94 -12.20
C LEU A 264 -4.24 13.37 -10.73
N VAL A 265 -3.70 14.54 -10.36
CA VAL A 265 -3.86 15.10 -9.01
C VAL A 265 -5.33 15.41 -8.73
N ALA A 266 -6.05 16.01 -9.68
CA ALA A 266 -7.48 16.32 -9.53
C ALA A 266 -8.31 15.05 -9.32
N LEU A 267 -8.03 13.97 -10.06
CA LEU A 267 -8.71 12.68 -9.86
C LEU A 267 -8.44 12.12 -8.45
N ALA A 268 -7.20 12.18 -7.97
CA ALA A 268 -6.88 11.77 -6.60
C ALA A 268 -7.61 12.63 -5.55
N VAL A 269 -7.65 13.95 -5.72
CA VAL A 269 -8.38 14.87 -4.83
C VAL A 269 -9.88 14.57 -4.83
N VAL A 270 -10.49 14.38 -6.00
CA VAL A 270 -11.92 14.06 -6.14
C VAL A 270 -12.23 12.70 -5.51
N SER A 271 -11.37 11.70 -5.70
CA SER A 271 -11.51 10.39 -5.06
C SER A 271 -11.55 10.52 -3.54
N TRP A 272 -10.60 11.25 -2.95
CA TRP A 272 -10.58 11.47 -1.50
C TRP A 272 -11.74 12.32 -1.00
N GLY A 273 -12.15 13.32 -1.80
CA GLY A 273 -13.32 14.14 -1.51
C GLY A 273 -14.59 13.29 -1.45
N PHE A 274 -14.80 12.38 -2.40
CA PHE A 274 -15.94 11.45 -2.38
C PHE A 274 -15.91 10.52 -1.17
N ASP A 275 -14.75 9.99 -0.79
CA ASP A 275 -14.63 9.11 0.38
C ASP A 275 -14.95 9.86 1.68
N TYR A 276 -14.41 11.08 1.84
CA TYR A 276 -14.76 11.95 2.97
C TYR A 276 -16.25 12.30 2.98
N LEU A 277 -16.83 12.66 1.84
CA LEU A 277 -18.26 12.96 1.73
C LEU A 277 -19.11 11.73 2.01
N ALA A 278 -18.64 10.52 1.71
CA ALA A 278 -19.32 9.29 2.09
C ALA A 278 -19.39 9.15 3.62
N LEU A 279 -18.31 9.49 4.34
CA LEU A 279 -18.33 9.58 5.80
C LEU A 279 -19.29 10.66 6.30
N SER A 280 -19.28 11.86 5.71
CA SER A 280 -20.24 12.92 6.06
C SER A 280 -21.70 12.49 5.82
N ALA A 281 -21.96 11.78 4.73
CA ALA A 281 -23.28 11.23 4.43
C ALA A 281 -23.68 10.14 5.43
N ALA A 282 -22.74 9.30 5.89
CA ALA A 282 -22.99 8.31 6.95
C ALA A 282 -23.36 9.01 8.28
N ALA A 283 -22.64 10.05 8.67
CA ALA A 283 -22.95 10.84 9.87
C ALA A 283 -24.34 11.50 9.76
N THR A 284 -24.65 12.06 8.58
CA THR A 284 -25.97 12.66 8.29
C THR A 284 -27.08 11.62 8.32
N ALA A 285 -26.82 10.39 7.84
CA ALA A 285 -27.79 9.30 7.84
C ALA A 285 -28.22 8.90 9.26
N VAL A 286 -27.31 9.00 10.22
CA VAL A 286 -27.54 8.71 11.64
C VAL A 286 -28.11 9.93 12.39
N GLY A 287 -28.10 11.12 11.78
CA GLY A 287 -28.61 12.35 12.39
C GLY A 287 -27.59 13.11 13.25
N ILE A 288 -26.29 12.86 13.05
CA ILE A 288 -25.23 13.60 13.74
C ILE A 288 -24.90 14.88 12.98
N PRO A 289 -24.74 16.04 13.66
CA PRO A 289 -24.31 17.27 13.02
C PRO A 289 -22.93 17.09 12.36
N VAL A 290 -22.84 17.48 11.09
CA VAL A 290 -21.62 17.32 10.27
C VAL A 290 -20.63 18.42 10.62
N GLU A 291 -19.82 18.18 11.65
CA GLU A 291 -18.70 19.05 11.99
C GLU A 291 -17.44 18.63 11.22
N TRP A 292 -16.92 19.53 10.38
CA TRP A 292 -15.79 19.23 9.48
C TRP A 292 -14.56 18.71 10.23
N GLY A 293 -14.18 19.34 11.34
CA GLY A 293 -12.97 19.03 12.11
C GLY A 293 -12.95 17.60 12.64
N PRO A 294 -13.86 17.22 13.55
CA PRO A 294 -13.94 15.86 14.09
C PRO A 294 -14.06 14.77 13.01
N LEU A 295 -14.88 15.00 11.98
CA LEU A 295 -15.03 14.05 10.87
C LEU A 295 -13.74 13.92 10.06
N ALA A 296 -13.02 15.03 9.81
CA ALA A 296 -11.73 14.97 9.12
C ALA A 296 -10.68 14.22 9.94
N LEU A 297 -10.66 14.41 11.27
CA LEU A 297 -9.73 13.70 12.14
C LEU A 297 -10.01 12.19 12.13
N GLY A 298 -11.28 11.83 12.27
CA GLY A 298 -11.73 10.44 12.22
C GLY A 298 -11.47 9.79 10.87
N PHE A 299 -11.73 10.51 9.78
CA PHE A 299 -11.40 10.06 8.43
C PHE A 299 -9.90 9.77 8.29
N LEU A 300 -9.04 10.70 8.71
CA LEU A 300 -7.59 10.51 8.67
C LEU A 300 -7.13 9.35 9.55
N ALA A 301 -7.78 9.12 10.70
CA ALA A 301 -7.51 7.95 11.54
C ALA A 301 -7.85 6.63 10.82
N VAL A 302 -8.97 6.57 10.10
CA VAL A 302 -9.32 5.42 9.25
C VAL A 302 -8.25 5.21 8.17
N GLN A 303 -7.88 6.27 7.44
CA GLN A 303 -6.91 6.14 6.35
C GLN A 303 -5.51 5.77 6.85
N ALA A 304 -5.08 6.32 7.99
CA ALA A 304 -3.83 5.94 8.64
C ALA A 304 -3.83 4.46 9.04
N SER A 305 -4.94 3.98 9.60
CA SER A 305 -5.11 2.56 9.94
C SER A 305 -5.02 1.65 8.71
N ILE A 306 -5.68 2.01 7.61
CA ILE A 306 -5.61 1.27 6.34
C ILE A 306 -4.16 1.25 5.81
N ALA A 307 -3.46 2.38 5.89
CA ALA A 307 -2.08 2.50 5.42
C ALA A 307 -1.10 1.62 6.21
N LEU A 308 -1.35 1.37 7.50
CA LEU A 308 -0.50 0.52 8.33
C LEU A 308 -0.59 -0.97 7.98
N GLN A 309 -1.68 -1.42 7.33
CA GLN A 309 -1.94 -2.81 6.93
C GLN A 309 -1.69 -3.85 8.05
N ILE A 310 -1.85 -3.47 9.32
CA ILE A 310 -1.72 -4.40 10.46
C ILE A 310 -2.85 -5.43 10.40
N LEU A 311 -4.06 -4.97 10.06
CA LEU A 311 -5.25 -5.78 9.85
C LEU A 311 -5.85 -5.46 8.47
N PRO A 312 -6.53 -6.44 7.82
CA PRO A 312 -7.18 -6.23 6.53
C PRO A 312 -8.11 -5.02 6.55
N GLY A 313 -7.93 -4.10 5.60
CA GLY A 313 -8.74 -2.88 5.51
C GLY A 313 -8.70 -1.96 6.72
N GLY A 314 -7.68 -2.07 7.57
CA GLY A 314 -7.54 -1.27 8.80
C GLY A 314 -8.50 -1.66 9.92
N ALA A 315 -9.11 -2.86 9.85
CA ALA A 315 -10.09 -3.32 10.82
C ALA A 315 -9.57 -3.21 12.27
N GLY A 316 -10.46 -2.88 13.20
CA GLY A 316 -10.18 -2.57 14.60
C GLY A 316 -9.68 -1.15 14.81
N LEU A 317 -8.53 -0.81 14.23
CA LEU A 317 -7.90 0.50 14.43
C LEU A 317 -8.66 1.62 13.73
N ALA A 318 -9.26 1.36 12.55
CA ALA A 318 -10.04 2.33 11.82
C ALA A 318 -11.34 2.67 12.58
N GLU A 319 -12.02 1.65 13.06
CA GLU A 319 -13.27 1.76 13.80
C GLU A 319 -13.05 2.45 15.14
N ALA A 320 -12.03 2.03 15.90
CA ALA A 320 -11.67 2.64 17.18
C ALA A 320 -11.22 4.10 17.01
N GLY A 321 -10.43 4.39 15.97
CA GLY A 321 -9.97 5.75 15.66
C GLY A 321 -11.14 6.69 15.36
N LEU A 322 -12.01 6.31 14.42
CA LEU A 322 -13.18 7.11 14.06
C LEU A 322 -14.15 7.27 15.25
N LEU A 323 -14.49 6.18 15.94
CA LEU A 323 -15.36 6.21 17.12
C LEU A 323 -14.77 7.15 18.20
N GLY A 324 -13.49 6.98 18.50
CA GLY A 324 -12.79 7.79 19.50
C GLY A 324 -12.80 9.27 19.16
N THR A 325 -12.59 9.64 17.88
CA THR A 325 -12.64 11.04 17.45
C THR A 325 -14.03 11.66 17.57
N LEU A 326 -15.09 10.91 17.25
CA LEU A 326 -16.47 11.39 17.34
C LEU A 326 -16.90 11.54 18.81
N VAL A 327 -16.60 10.56 19.65
CA VAL A 327 -16.90 10.62 21.09
C VAL A 327 -16.11 11.75 21.77
N ALA A 328 -14.83 11.93 21.41
CA ALA A 328 -14.02 13.04 21.91
C ALA A 328 -14.56 14.42 21.48
N ALA A 329 -15.27 14.48 20.35
CA ALA A 329 -15.97 15.68 19.90
C ALA A 329 -17.36 15.87 20.53
N GLY A 330 -17.75 15.01 21.47
CA GLY A 330 -19.02 15.13 22.20
C GLY A 330 -20.20 14.40 21.57
N VAL A 331 -19.99 13.62 20.49
CA VAL A 331 -21.03 12.78 19.91
C VAL A 331 -21.33 11.60 20.85
N GLY A 332 -22.61 11.31 21.10
CA GLY A 332 -23.01 10.15 21.89
C GLY A 332 -22.47 8.83 21.32
N ALA A 333 -22.10 7.89 22.19
CA ALA A 333 -21.44 6.64 21.80
C ALA A 333 -22.26 5.80 20.80
N GLY A 334 -23.57 5.64 21.02
CA GLY A 334 -24.48 4.98 20.09
C GLY A 334 -24.48 5.57 18.67
N PRO A 335 -24.82 6.86 18.48
CA PRO A 335 -24.75 7.52 17.17
C PRO A 335 -23.36 7.49 16.53
N ALA A 336 -22.30 7.68 17.32
CA ALA A 336 -20.93 7.61 16.81
C ALA A 336 -20.63 6.20 16.27
N ALA A 337 -20.95 5.16 17.03
CA ALA A 337 -20.78 3.77 16.62
C ALA A 337 -21.63 3.41 15.39
N ALA A 338 -22.88 3.88 15.32
CA ALA A 338 -23.74 3.71 14.15
C ALA A 338 -23.14 4.38 12.90
N THR A 339 -22.55 5.58 13.03
CA THR A 339 -21.87 6.27 11.93
C THR A 339 -20.67 5.47 11.43
N VAL A 340 -19.82 4.99 12.35
CA VAL A 340 -18.70 4.11 12.02
C VAL A 340 -19.20 2.88 11.27
N LEU A 341 -20.24 2.23 11.79
CA LEU A 341 -20.79 1.01 11.22
C LEU A 341 -21.31 1.24 9.79
N VAL A 342 -22.14 2.26 9.58
CA VAL A 342 -22.70 2.59 8.25
C VAL A 342 -21.57 2.87 7.26
N TYR A 343 -20.62 3.73 7.63
CA TYR A 343 -19.49 4.07 6.77
C TYR A 343 -18.66 2.83 6.40
N ARG A 344 -18.35 1.97 7.38
CA ARG A 344 -17.47 0.80 7.18
C ARG A 344 -18.17 -0.38 6.50
N ILE A 345 -19.45 -0.62 6.78
CA ILE A 345 -20.25 -1.61 6.03
C ILE A 345 -20.26 -1.24 4.55
N ILE A 346 -20.34 0.04 4.20
CA ILE A 346 -20.37 0.49 2.81
C ILE A 346 -18.97 0.46 2.18
N THR A 347 -18.02 1.19 2.77
CA THR A 347 -16.69 1.43 2.18
C THR A 347 -15.76 0.23 2.26
N TRP A 348 -15.85 -0.56 3.34
CA TRP A 348 -15.00 -1.74 3.52
C TRP A 348 -15.72 -2.99 3.05
N LEU A 349 -16.84 -3.39 3.66
CA LEU A 349 -17.50 -4.66 3.31
C LEU A 349 -18.22 -4.61 1.96
N GLY A 350 -19.02 -3.57 1.72
CA GLY A 350 -19.84 -3.42 0.52
C GLY A 350 -19.00 -3.36 -0.75
N LEU A 351 -17.99 -2.48 -0.79
CA LEU A 351 -17.05 -2.43 -1.91
C LEU A 351 -16.25 -3.73 -2.08
N SER A 352 -15.93 -4.44 -1.01
CA SER A 352 -15.25 -5.74 -1.09
C SER A 352 -16.15 -6.82 -1.70
N VAL A 353 -17.42 -6.89 -1.29
CA VAL A 353 -18.40 -7.83 -1.88
C VAL A 353 -18.56 -7.56 -3.37
N ILE A 354 -18.74 -6.30 -3.76
CA ILE A 354 -18.83 -5.91 -5.18
C ILE A 354 -17.56 -6.32 -5.93
N GLY A 355 -16.39 -6.04 -5.37
CA GLY A 355 -15.12 -6.41 -5.98
C GLY A 355 -14.91 -7.91 -6.14
N TRP A 356 -15.35 -8.73 -5.17
CA TRP A 356 -15.32 -10.18 -5.27
C TRP A 356 -16.30 -10.73 -6.30
N ILE A 357 -17.52 -10.16 -6.40
CA ILE A 357 -18.48 -10.49 -7.46
C ILE A 357 -17.85 -10.19 -8.83
N VAL A 358 -17.26 -9.01 -8.98
CA VAL A 358 -16.57 -8.60 -10.21
C VAL A 358 -15.40 -9.55 -10.54
N TYR A 359 -14.59 -9.91 -9.54
CA TYR A 359 -13.50 -10.87 -9.68
C TYR A 359 -14.00 -12.24 -10.15
N ALA A 360 -15.07 -12.75 -9.53
CA ALA A 360 -15.68 -14.03 -9.88
C ALA A 360 -16.18 -14.01 -11.34
N VAL A 361 -16.97 -13.01 -11.72
CA VAL A 361 -17.45 -12.86 -13.11
C VAL A 361 -16.27 -12.85 -14.09
N GLN A 362 -15.23 -12.06 -13.79
CA GLN A 362 -14.06 -11.92 -14.65
C GLN A 362 -13.23 -13.20 -14.85
N ILE A 363 -13.28 -14.16 -13.93
CA ILE A 363 -12.60 -15.46 -14.07
C ILE A 363 -13.41 -16.38 -14.96
N HIS A 364 -14.73 -16.35 -14.85
CA HIS A 364 -15.62 -17.23 -15.60
C HIS A 364 -15.87 -16.72 -17.03
N THR A 365 -15.81 -15.41 -17.28
CA THR A 365 -16.02 -14.83 -18.62
C THR A 365 -14.73 -14.52 -19.38
N GLY A 366 -13.55 -14.77 -18.77
CA GLY A 366 -12.27 -14.54 -19.44
C GLY A 366 -12.08 -15.57 -20.56
N PRO A 367 -11.68 -15.18 -21.78
CA PRO A 367 -11.41 -16.14 -22.84
C PRO A 367 -10.31 -17.09 -22.37
N THR A 368 -10.71 -18.35 -22.15
CA THR A 368 -9.79 -19.47 -22.12
C THR A 368 -9.19 -19.57 -23.51
N HIS A 369 -7.98 -19.06 -23.76
CA HIS A 369 -7.02 -19.77 -24.62
C HIS A 369 -5.67 -19.11 -24.89
N ARG A 370 -4.71 -20.04 -25.06
CA ARG A 370 -3.54 -20.09 -25.94
C ARG A 370 -2.35 -19.22 -25.52
N HIS A 371 -1.45 -19.89 -24.80
CA HIS A 371 -0.01 -19.66 -24.88
C HIS A 371 0.42 -19.51 -26.34
N ARG A 372 0.44 -18.28 -26.86
CA ARG A 372 1.35 -17.93 -27.96
C ARG A 372 2.69 -17.67 -27.31
N HIS A 373 3.53 -18.69 -27.29
CA HIS A 373 4.97 -18.49 -27.24
C HIS A 373 5.34 -17.67 -28.48
N ALA A 374 5.37 -16.34 -28.35
CA ALA A 374 6.11 -15.52 -29.29
C ALA A 374 7.60 -15.78 -28.98
N PRO A 375 8.40 -16.30 -29.92
CA PRO A 375 9.83 -16.41 -29.73
C PRO A 375 10.39 -15.00 -29.53
N GLU A 376 11.04 -14.80 -28.39
CA GLU A 376 11.78 -13.59 -28.08
C GLU A 376 12.89 -13.44 -29.14
N LEU A 377 12.89 -12.28 -29.79
CA LEU A 377 13.70 -11.94 -30.95
C LEU A 377 15.19 -12.18 -30.70
N ALA A 378 15.83 -12.84 -31.66
CA ALA A 378 17.28 -12.97 -31.77
C ALA A 378 17.97 -11.59 -31.79
N PRO A 379 19.21 -11.50 -31.28
CA PRO A 379 19.98 -10.25 -31.33
C PRO A 379 20.20 -9.83 -32.78
N HIS A 380 19.92 -8.55 -33.07
CA HIS A 380 20.29 -7.93 -34.33
C HIS A 380 21.80 -8.03 -34.53
N ALA A 381 22.20 -8.75 -35.58
CA ALA A 381 23.55 -8.73 -36.14
C ALA A 381 23.58 -7.82 -37.36
N ALA A 382 24.32 -6.72 -37.24
CA ALA A 382 25.22 -6.09 -38.23
C ALA A 382 25.50 -4.66 -37.77
#